data_AF-A0A2K6A2G6-F1
#
_entry.id   AF-A0A2K6A2G6-F1
#
_cell.length_a   1.000
_cell.length_b   1.000
_cell.length_c   1.000
_cell.angle_alpha   90.00
_cell.angle_beta   90.00
_cell.angle_gamma   90.00
#
_symmetry.space_group_name_H-M   'P 1'
#
loop_
_entity.id
_entity.type
_entity.pdbx_description
1 polymer ?
#
loop_
_entity_poly.entity_id
_entity_poly.type
_entity_poly.pdbx_seq_one_letter_code
_entity_poly.pdbx_strand_id
1 'polypeptide(L)'
;VKAPALMTKAVVPEMEKRGGGSVVIVASIAAFSPLPGLSPYNVSKTALLGLTKTLAIELAPRNIRVNCLAPGLIKTSFSRM
;
A
#
# COMPACT_ATOMS: atom_id res chain seq x y z
N VAL A 1 -4.43 0.88 -6.93
CA VAL A 1 -5.04 1.51 -5.73
C VAL A 1 -6.26 0.76 -5.21
N LYS A 2 -7.25 0.45 -6.09
CA LYS A 2 -8.49 -0.26 -5.71
C LYS A 2 -8.25 -1.57 -4.95
N ALA A 3 -7.39 -2.44 -5.45
CA ALA A 3 -7.15 -3.76 -4.84
C ALA A 3 -6.68 -3.67 -3.38
N PRO A 4 -5.62 -2.92 -3.02
CA PRO A 4 -5.25 -2.70 -1.61
C PRO A 4 -6.39 -2.16 -0.72
N ALA A 5 -7.18 -1.21 -1.22
CA ALA A 5 -8.29 -0.64 -0.46
C ALA A 5 -9.40 -1.68 -0.18
N LEU A 6 -9.82 -2.42 -1.22
CA LEU A 6 -10.86 -3.45 -1.08
C LEU A 6 -10.40 -4.64 -0.24
N MET A 7 -9.16 -5.09 -0.42
CA MET A 7 -8.59 -6.16 0.38
C MET A 7 -8.49 -5.75 1.84
N THR A 8 -8.03 -4.53 2.13
CA THR A 8 -7.98 -4.03 3.51
C THR A 8 -9.37 -3.99 4.12
N LYS A 9 -10.37 -3.43 3.41
CA LYS A 9 -11.76 -3.42 3.86
C LYS A 9 -12.29 -4.83 4.18
N ALA A 10 -11.96 -5.82 3.35
CA ALA A 10 -12.42 -7.19 3.52
C ALA A 10 -11.81 -7.88 4.74
N VAL A 11 -10.54 -7.60 5.06
CA VAL A 11 -9.84 -8.28 6.18
C VAL A 11 -10.00 -7.57 7.53
N VAL A 12 -10.38 -6.29 7.55
CA VAL A 12 -10.53 -5.51 8.80
C VAL A 12 -11.46 -6.17 9.82
N PRO A 13 -12.65 -6.69 9.47
CA PRO A 13 -13.53 -7.33 10.44
C PRO A 13 -12.88 -8.54 11.14
N GLU A 14 -12.11 -9.35 10.42
CA GLU A 14 -11.41 -10.50 11.00
C GLU A 14 -10.20 -10.07 11.85
N MET A 15 -9.53 -8.97 11.47
CA MET A 15 -8.48 -8.38 12.30
C MET A 15 -9.04 -7.82 13.61
N GLU A 16 -10.22 -7.20 13.58
CA GLU A 16 -10.91 -6.70 14.78
C GLU A 16 -11.29 -7.86 15.72
N LYS A 17 -11.87 -8.94 15.20
CA LYS A 17 -12.25 -10.13 15.99
C LYS A 17 -11.08 -10.73 16.77
N ARG A 18 -9.87 -10.73 16.20
CA ARG A 18 -8.65 -11.23 16.87
C ARG A 18 -7.92 -10.18 17.73
N GLY A 19 -8.48 -8.98 17.88
CA GLY A 19 -7.94 -7.90 18.73
C GLY A 19 -6.91 -6.98 18.07
N GLY A 20 -6.74 -7.04 16.74
CA GLY A 20 -5.87 -6.13 15.99
C GLY A 20 -5.14 -6.77 14.81
N GLY A 21 -4.22 -6.00 14.21
CA GLY A 21 -3.46 -6.49 13.08
C GLY A 21 -2.47 -5.53 12.46
N SER A 22 -1.90 -5.97 11.34
CA SER A 22 -1.00 -5.17 10.53
C SER A 22 -1.27 -5.38 9.05
N VAL A 23 -1.36 -4.28 8.30
CA VAL A 23 -1.46 -4.27 6.85
C VAL A 23 -0.19 -3.63 6.29
N VAL A 24 0.42 -4.29 5.29
CA VAL A 24 1.56 -3.74 4.55
C VAL A 24 1.15 -3.59 3.09
N ILE A 25 1.19 -2.36 2.59
CA ILE A 25 0.89 -2.04 1.18
C ILE A 25 2.21 -1.87 0.42
N VAL A 26 2.35 -2.53 -0.72
CA VAL A 26 3.56 -2.43 -1.55
C VAL A 26 3.40 -1.33 -2.61
N ALA A 27 4.05 -0.20 -2.37
CA ALA A 27 4.21 0.89 -3.33
C ALA A 27 5.44 0.68 -4.22
N SER A 28 6.28 1.71 -4.37
CA SER A 28 7.47 1.75 -5.22
C SER A 28 8.26 3.03 -4.90
N ILE A 29 9.56 3.05 -5.12
CA ILE A 29 10.37 4.29 -5.13
C ILE A 29 9.80 5.32 -6.12
N ALA A 30 9.14 4.86 -7.18
CA ALA A 30 8.43 5.67 -8.17
C ALA A 30 7.29 6.52 -7.59
N ALA A 31 6.83 6.20 -6.37
CA ALA A 31 5.85 7.00 -5.64
C ALA A 31 6.45 8.32 -5.11
N PHE A 32 7.77 8.36 -4.92
CA PHE A 32 8.54 9.50 -4.39
C PHE A 32 9.38 10.16 -5.47
N SER A 33 9.98 9.36 -6.36
CA SER A 33 10.82 9.81 -7.47
C SER A 33 10.30 9.17 -8.77
N PRO A 34 9.37 9.84 -9.48
CA PRO A 34 8.72 9.30 -10.67
C PRO A 34 9.70 9.00 -11.80
N LEU A 35 9.50 7.89 -12.50
CA LEU A 35 10.32 7.51 -13.66
C LEU A 35 9.63 7.93 -14.97
N PRO A 36 10.33 8.60 -15.90
CA PRO A 36 9.78 8.93 -17.22
C PRO A 36 9.21 7.70 -17.94
N GLY A 37 8.11 7.88 -18.69
CA GLY A 37 7.47 6.80 -19.45
C GLY A 37 6.52 5.89 -18.65
N LEU A 38 6.43 6.06 -17.33
CA LEU A 38 5.60 5.22 -16.44
C LEU A 38 4.46 6.00 -15.76
N SER A 39 3.85 6.99 -16.44
CA SER A 39 2.90 7.93 -15.81
C SER A 39 1.77 7.27 -15.01
N PRO A 40 1.00 6.30 -15.55
CA PRO A 40 -0.07 5.66 -14.79
C PRO A 40 0.45 4.85 -13.60
N TYR A 41 1.61 4.21 -13.77
CA TYR A 41 2.27 3.45 -12.70
C TYR A 41 2.71 4.39 -11.57
N ASN A 42 3.43 5.47 -11.88
CA ASN A 42 3.90 6.46 -10.92
C ASN A 42 2.73 7.01 -10.10
N VAL A 43 1.67 7.50 -10.77
CA VAL A 43 0.46 8.03 -10.12
C VAL A 43 -0.19 6.96 -9.24
N SER A 44 -0.33 5.74 -9.75
CA SER A 44 -0.94 4.66 -8.98
C SER A 44 -0.15 4.31 -7.71
N LYS A 45 1.18 4.44 -7.74
CA LYS A 45 2.07 4.15 -6.61
C LYS A 45 2.12 5.31 -5.61
N THR A 46 2.07 6.56 -6.07
CA THR A 46 1.89 7.73 -5.19
C THR A 46 0.54 7.69 -4.47
N ALA A 47 -0.54 7.28 -5.15
CA ALA A 47 -1.85 7.16 -4.53
C ALA A 47 -1.89 6.12 -3.37
N LEU A 48 -1.01 5.11 -3.40
CA LEU A 48 -0.87 4.17 -2.27
C LEU A 48 -0.29 4.83 -1.02
N LEU A 49 0.50 5.90 -1.15
CA LEU A 49 1.01 6.65 0.01
C LEU A 49 -0.14 7.37 0.73
N GLY A 50 -1.03 8.02 -0.03
CA GLY A 50 -2.24 8.66 0.51
C GLY A 50 -3.15 7.64 1.17
N LEU A 51 -3.46 6.53 0.48
CA LEU A 51 -4.26 5.44 1.01
C LEU A 51 -3.70 4.90 2.32
N THR A 52 -2.38 4.69 2.39
CA THR A 52 -1.73 4.17 3.60
C THR A 52 -1.91 5.14 4.77
N LYS A 53 -1.66 6.44 4.57
CA LYS A 53 -1.81 7.46 5.62
C LYS A 53 -3.24 7.52 6.15
N THR A 54 -4.22 7.54 5.25
CA THR A 54 -5.64 7.56 5.60
C THR A 54 -6.02 6.32 6.42
N LEU A 55 -5.72 5.11 5.92
CA LEU A 55 -6.09 3.88 6.60
C LEU A 55 -5.34 3.68 7.93
N ALA A 56 -4.09 4.15 8.04
CA ALA A 56 -3.35 4.09 9.30
C ALA A 56 -4.06 4.86 10.41
N ILE A 57 -4.61 6.03 10.09
CA ILE A 57 -5.36 6.87 11.05
C ILE A 57 -6.72 6.23 11.35
N GLU A 58 -7.48 5.84 10.33
CA GLU A 58 -8.83 5.30 10.47
C GLU A 58 -8.87 3.97 11.24
N LEU A 59 -7.83 3.15 11.10
CA LEU A 59 -7.78 1.81 11.67
C LEU A 59 -6.99 1.73 12.99
N ALA A 60 -6.31 2.81 13.39
CA ALA A 60 -5.57 2.86 14.66
C ALA A 60 -6.45 2.56 15.90
N PRO A 61 -7.68 3.11 16.04
CA PRO A 61 -8.55 2.81 17.19
C PRO A 61 -8.94 1.33 17.30
N ARG A 62 -8.82 0.58 16.19
CA ARG A 62 -9.12 -0.86 16.09
C ARG A 62 -7.89 -1.73 16.33
N ASN A 63 -6.80 -1.14 16.84
CA ASN A 63 -5.50 -1.80 17.03
C ASN A 63 -4.93 -2.40 15.72
N ILE A 64 -5.18 -1.75 14.58
CA ILE A 64 -4.69 -2.18 13.27
C ILE A 64 -3.72 -1.12 12.72
N ARG A 65 -2.47 -1.53 12.50
CA ARG A 65 -1.44 -0.67 11.91
C ARG A 65 -1.42 -0.83 10.40
N VAL A 66 -1.26 0.27 9.66
CA VAL A 66 -1.10 0.24 8.19
C VAL A 66 0.20 0.92 7.83
N ASN A 67 1.06 0.22 7.10
CA ASN A 67 2.35 0.74 6.66
C ASN A 67 2.56 0.49 5.17
N CYS A 68 3.46 1.28 4.57
CA CYS A 68 3.77 1.21 3.15
C CYS A 68 5.22 0.78 2.97
N LEU A 69 5.46 -0.21 2.12
CA LEU A 69 6.79 -0.58 1.65
C LEU A 69 7.01 0.01 0.25
N ALA A 70 8.12 0.70 0.03
CA ALA A 70 8.46 1.30 -1.26
C ALA A 70 9.78 0.76 -1.82
N PRO A 71 9.74 -0.37 -2.54
CA PRO A 71 10.95 -0.96 -3.10
C PRO A 71 11.57 -0.09 -4.20
N GLY A 72 12.90 -0.14 -4.31
CA GLY A 72 13.63 0.29 -5.50
C GLY A 72 13.53 -0.72 -6.64
N LEU A 73 14.50 -0.71 -7.56
CA LEU A 73 14.58 -1.72 -8.60
C LEU A 73 15.03 -3.06 -8.00
N ILE A 74 14.15 -4.06 -7.98
CA ILE A 74 14.43 -5.40 -7.46
C ILE A 74 14.40 -6.42 -8.61
N LYS A 75 15.39 -7.33 -8.65
CA LYS A 75 15.46 -8.41 -9.65
C LYS A 75 14.30 -9.39 -9.47
N THR A 76 13.31 -9.27 -10.34
CA THR A 76 12.11 -10.11 -10.42
C THR A 76 11.71 -10.25 -11.88
N SER A 77 10.66 -10.99 -12.22
CA SER A 77 10.16 -11.03 -13.61
C SER A 77 9.68 -9.66 -14.11
N PHE A 78 9.22 -8.77 -13.21
CA PHE A 78 8.77 -7.42 -13.57
C PHE A 78 9.90 -6.52 -14.08
N SER A 79 11.13 -6.72 -13.58
CA SER A 79 12.29 -5.91 -13.97
C SER A 79 13.09 -6.50 -15.13
N ARG A 80 12.65 -7.63 -15.70
CA ARG A 80 13.20 -8.16 -16.94
C ARG A 80 12.54 -7.40 -18.09
N MET A 81 13.28 -6.48 -18.71
CA MET A 81 12.89 -5.87 -19.98
C MET A 81 12.92 -6.91 -21.10
#